data_AF-A0A9E5GW88-F1
#
_entry.id   AF-A0A9E5GW88-F1
#
_cell.length_a   1.000
_cell.length_b   1.000
_cell.length_c   1.000
_cell.angle_alpha   90.00
_cell.angle_beta   90.00
_cell.angle_gamma   90.00
#
_symmetry.space_group_name_H-M   'P 1'
#
loop_
_entity.id
_entity.type
_entity.pdbx_description
1 polymer ?
#
loop_
_entity_poly.entity_id
_entity_poly.type
_entity_poly.pdbx_seq_one_letter_code
_entity_poly.pdbx_strand_id
1 'polypeptide(L)'
;MINKQPTLAQREKFIEDLERTFQAALEGGNFPAAVKAKELQAKKLGFFDNEATKKISLKDLNAQDLQSLLTEIESHAFKHVPNLKAIKKEIKDLQKALEERDRLEEIDKSSNQL
;
A
#
# COMPACT_ATOMS: atom_id res chain seq x y z
N MET A 1 -10.68 -22.78 -29.97
CA MET A 1 -11.31 -21.57 -29.40
C MET A 1 -10.22 -20.52 -29.24
N ILE A 2 -10.31 -19.39 -29.93
CA ILE A 2 -9.27 -18.35 -29.89
C ILE A 2 -9.43 -17.61 -28.56
N ASN A 3 -8.54 -17.87 -27.61
CA ASN A 3 -8.40 -17.07 -26.39
C ASN A 3 -7.85 -15.70 -26.80
N LYS A 4 -8.74 -14.79 -27.24
CA LYS A 4 -8.37 -13.41 -27.56
C LYS A 4 -8.09 -12.70 -26.24
N GLN A 5 -6.82 -12.54 -25.91
CA GLN A 5 -6.44 -11.69 -24.78
C GLN A 5 -6.98 -10.26 -25.00
N PRO A 6 -7.45 -9.59 -23.94
CA PRO A 6 -7.90 -8.21 -24.04
C PRO A 6 -6.74 -7.31 -24.48
N THR A 7 -7.04 -6.41 -25.41
CA THR A 7 -6.12 -5.37 -25.91
C THR A 7 -5.72 -4.41 -24.79
N LEU A 8 -4.63 -3.66 -24.97
CA LEU A 8 -4.14 -2.69 -23.99
C LEU A 8 -5.22 -1.66 -23.62
N ALA A 9 -5.88 -1.06 -24.61
CA ALA A 9 -6.96 -0.10 -24.39
C ALA A 9 -8.14 -0.68 -23.59
N GLN A 10 -8.46 -1.97 -23.77
CA GLN A 10 -9.50 -2.65 -23.00
C GLN A 10 -9.08 -2.88 -21.54
N ARG A 11 -7.79 -3.11 -21.29
CA ARG A 11 -7.24 -3.26 -19.93
C ARG A 11 -7.21 -1.91 -19.20
N GLU A 12 -6.77 -0.85 -19.87
CA GLU A 12 -6.74 0.51 -19.32
C GLU A 12 -8.14 0.97 -18.94
N LYS A 13 -9.10 0.83 -19.86
CA LYS A 13 -10.50 1.15 -19.60
C LYS A 13 -11.07 0.35 -18.41
N PHE A 14 -10.75 -0.93 -18.32
CA PHE A 14 -11.20 -1.77 -17.21
C PHE A 14 -10.63 -1.30 -15.86
N ILE A 15 -9.38 -0.85 -15.82
CA ILE A 15 -8.76 -0.29 -14.61
C ILE A 15 -9.42 1.04 -14.22
N GLU A 16 -9.71 1.91 -15.19
CA GLU A 16 -10.45 3.17 -14.95
C GLU A 16 -11.86 2.91 -14.41
N ASP A 17 -12.59 1.94 -14.96
CA ASP A 17 -13.93 1.57 -14.51
C ASP A 17 -13.90 1.04 -13.06
N LEU A 18 -12.85 0.30 -12.68
CA LEU A 18 -12.65 -0.14 -11.29
C LEU A 18 -12.36 1.04 -10.35
N GLU A 19 -11.58 2.04 -10.79
CA GLU A 19 -11.33 3.24 -9.99
C GLU A 19 -12.62 4.04 -9.75
N ARG A 20 -13.43 4.22 -10.81
CA ARG A 20 -14.75 4.87 -10.69
C ARG A 20 -15.67 4.10 -9.74
N THR A 21 -15.67 2.77 -9.83
CA THR A 21 -16.44 1.90 -8.95
C THR A 21 -15.98 2.02 -7.49
N PHE A 22 -14.67 2.13 -7.25
CA PHE A 22 -14.11 2.37 -5.92
C PHE A 22 -14.59 3.70 -5.34
N GLN A 23 -14.49 4.80 -6.09
CA GLN A 23 -14.92 6.12 -5.61
C GLN A 23 -16.42 6.15 -5.33
N ALA A 24 -17.26 5.64 -6.25
CA ALA A 24 -18.71 5.57 -6.04
C ALA A 24 -19.08 4.68 -4.83
N ALA A 25 -18.36 3.57 -4.62
CA ALA A 25 -18.58 2.71 -3.47
C ALA A 25 -18.14 3.36 -2.15
N LEU A 26 -17.07 4.16 -2.15
CA LEU A 26 -16.66 4.95 -0.98
C LEU A 26 -17.69 6.02 -0.64
N GLU A 27 -18.14 6.79 -1.64
CA GLU A 27 -19.16 7.83 -1.47
C GLU A 27 -20.49 7.26 -0.98
N GLY A 28 -20.87 6.08 -1.48
CA GLY A 28 -22.06 5.35 -1.05
C GLY A 28 -21.92 4.59 0.27
N GLY A 29 -20.74 4.62 0.93
CA GLY A 29 -20.48 3.88 2.16
C GLY A 29 -20.44 2.36 2.01
N ASN A 30 -20.35 1.85 0.79
CA ASN A 30 -20.22 0.43 0.48
C ASN A 30 -18.74 0.01 0.48
N PHE A 31 -18.14 0.02 1.67
CA PHE A 31 -16.74 -0.34 1.86
C PHE A 31 -16.35 -1.73 1.33
N PRO A 32 -17.18 -2.78 1.45
CA PRO A 32 -16.87 -4.08 0.84
C PRO A 32 -16.69 -4.00 -0.68
N ALA A 33 -17.54 -3.25 -1.38
CA ALA A 33 -17.41 -3.05 -2.83
C ALA A 33 -16.17 -2.21 -3.17
N ALA A 34 -15.85 -1.18 -2.37
CA ALA A 34 -14.65 -0.37 -2.55
C ALA A 34 -13.37 -1.22 -2.40
N VAL A 35 -13.27 -2.02 -1.35
CA VAL A 35 -12.15 -2.95 -1.15
C VAL A 35 -12.07 -3.93 -2.31
N LYS A 36 -13.21 -4.48 -2.76
CA LYS A 36 -13.23 -5.43 -3.87
C LYS A 36 -12.75 -4.84 -5.19
N ALA A 37 -13.09 -3.58 -5.47
CA ALA A 37 -12.62 -2.87 -6.64
C ALA A 37 -11.09 -2.70 -6.62
N LYS A 38 -10.50 -2.32 -5.48
CA LYS A 38 -9.03 -2.22 -5.32
C LYS A 38 -8.33 -3.57 -5.40
N GLU A 39 -8.91 -4.63 -4.84
CA GLU A 39 -8.38 -6.00 -5.00
C GLU A 39 -8.31 -6.41 -6.49
N LEU A 40 -9.38 -6.16 -7.25
CA LEU A 40 -9.44 -6.49 -8.67
C LEU A 40 -8.46 -5.65 -9.50
N GLN A 41 -8.29 -4.36 -9.15
CA GLN A 41 -7.33 -3.46 -9.79
C GLN A 41 -5.90 -3.97 -9.58
N ALA A 42 -5.54 -4.28 -8.34
CA ALA A 42 -4.25 -4.84 -7.98
C ALA A 42 -3.99 -6.19 -8.68
N LYS A 43 -4.99 -7.09 -8.76
CA LYS A 43 -4.87 -8.34 -9.53
C LYS A 43 -4.54 -8.09 -10.99
N LYS A 44 -5.23 -7.14 -11.64
CA LYS A 44 -4.97 -6.81 -13.06
C LYS A 44 -3.63 -6.14 -13.31
N LEU A 45 -3.13 -5.39 -12.34
CA LEU A 45 -1.79 -4.80 -12.36
C LEU A 45 -0.69 -5.81 -12.00
N GLY A 46 -1.03 -7.08 -11.75
CA GLY A 46 -0.06 -8.13 -11.44
C GLY A 46 0.46 -8.10 -10.00
N PHE A 47 -0.19 -7.34 -9.10
CA PHE A 47 0.21 -7.29 -7.69
C PHE A 47 -0.05 -8.58 -6.93
N PHE A 48 -0.83 -9.54 -7.45
CA PHE A 48 -1.17 -10.79 -6.76
C PHE A 48 -0.80 -12.07 -7.52
N ASP A 49 -0.32 -11.98 -8.75
CA ASP A 49 -0.06 -13.13 -9.63
C ASP A 49 1.39 -13.64 -9.55
N ASN A 50 2.20 -13.09 -8.64
CA ASN A 50 3.53 -13.63 -8.34
C ASN A 50 3.50 -14.34 -6.98
N GLU A 51 4.12 -15.52 -6.88
CA GLU A 51 4.53 -16.11 -5.60
C GLU A 51 5.43 -15.16 -4.77
N ALA A 52 5.87 -14.04 -5.36
CA ALA A 52 6.53 -12.91 -4.72
C ALA A 52 5.60 -12.01 -3.87
N THR A 53 4.28 -12.22 -3.86
CA THR A 53 3.44 -11.66 -2.79
C THR A 53 3.63 -12.45 -1.51
N LYS A 54 4.84 -12.36 -0.94
CA LYS A 54 4.94 -12.29 0.51
C LYS A 54 3.90 -11.26 0.94
N LYS A 55 3.04 -11.61 1.89
CA LYS A 55 2.13 -10.65 2.53
C LYS A 55 2.98 -9.43 2.89
N ILE A 56 2.90 -8.36 2.09
CA ILE A 56 3.65 -7.14 2.34
C ILE A 56 3.12 -6.62 3.67
N SER A 57 3.94 -6.76 4.70
CA SER A 57 3.66 -6.26 6.03
C SER A 57 4.15 -4.83 6.11
N LEU A 58 3.65 -4.06 7.07
CA LEU A 58 4.21 -2.75 7.40
C LEU A 58 5.72 -2.81 7.66
N LYS A 59 6.22 -3.96 8.14
CA LYS A 59 7.65 -4.22 8.40
C LYS A 59 8.51 -4.32 7.15
N ASP A 60 7.91 -4.58 6.00
CA ASP A 60 8.61 -4.71 4.72
C ASP A 60 8.72 -3.36 3.99
N LEU A 61 8.06 -2.32 4.49
CA LEU A 61 8.09 -0.97 3.92
C LEU A 61 9.34 -0.20 4.38
N ASN A 62 9.87 0.64 3.49
CA ASN A 62 10.94 1.57 3.84
C ASN A 62 10.38 2.80 4.58
N ALA A 63 11.27 3.63 5.13
CA ALA A 63 10.89 4.80 5.92
C ALA A 63 10.05 5.83 5.12
N GLN A 64 10.33 6.01 3.83
CA GLN A 64 9.61 6.94 2.95
C GLN A 64 8.18 6.46 2.68
N ASP A 65 7.99 5.16 2.44
CA ASP A 65 6.69 4.55 2.23
C ASP A 65 5.83 4.61 3.51
N LEU A 66 6.44 4.32 4.67
CA LEU A 66 5.79 4.48 5.97
C LEU A 66 5.38 5.93 6.25
N GLN A 67 6.22 6.90 5.88
CA GLN A 67 5.91 8.33 6.04
C GLN A 67 4.76 8.77 5.14
N SER A 68 4.75 8.31 3.89
CA SER A 68 3.69 8.60 2.92
C SER A 68 2.36 8.02 3.41
N LEU A 69 2.38 6.77 3.90
CA LEU A 69 1.22 6.12 4.48
C LEU A 69 0.69 6.88 5.70
N LEU A 70 1.56 7.30 6.63
CA LEU A 70 1.14 8.07 7.80
C LEU A 70 0.50 9.40 7.41
N THR A 71 1.09 10.09 6.42
CA THR A 71 0.60 11.37 5.90
C THR A 71 -0.79 11.21 5.30
N GLU A 72 -1.01 10.15 4.52
CA GLU A 72 -2.31 9.83 3.93
C GLU A 72 -3.37 9.55 5.01
N ILE A 73 -2.99 8.84 6.07
CA ILE A 73 -3.85 8.54 7.22
C ILE A 73 -4.19 9.81 8.03
N GLU A 74 -3.29 10.79 8.06
CA GLU A 74 -3.49 12.07 8.76
C GLU A 74 -4.25 13.11 7.91
N SER A 75 -4.09 13.09 6.59
CA SER A 75 -4.75 14.01 5.66
C SER A 75 -6.23 13.69 5.43
N HIS A 76 -6.64 12.45 5.64
CA HIS A 76 -8.02 12.01 5.46
C HIS A 76 -8.70 11.66 6.80
N ALA A 77 -9.94 12.12 6.97
CA ALA A 77 -10.73 11.81 8.16
C ALA A 77 -11.31 10.39 8.09
N PHE A 78 -10.51 9.39 8.48
CA PHE A 78 -10.96 8.01 8.62
C PHE A 78 -11.85 7.86 9.88
N LYS A 79 -13.13 8.22 9.75
CA LYS A 79 -14.11 8.20 10.86
C LYS A 79 -14.46 6.78 11.37
N HIS A 80 -14.18 5.74 10.57
CA HIS A 80 -14.63 4.36 10.84
C HIS A 80 -13.56 3.29 10.65
N VAL A 81 -12.30 3.57 11.02
CA VAL A 81 -11.26 2.53 11.08
C VAL A 81 -11.06 2.11 12.54
N PRO A 82 -11.60 0.95 12.97
CA PRO A 82 -11.26 0.40 14.28
C PRO A 82 -9.74 0.16 14.32
N ASN A 83 -9.11 0.51 15.44
CA ASN A 83 -7.66 0.40 15.67
C ASN A 83 -6.76 1.39 14.91
N LEU A 84 -7.30 2.45 14.30
CA LEU A 84 -6.51 3.48 13.61
C LEU A 84 -5.37 4.05 14.48
N LYS A 85 -5.64 4.28 15.77
CA LYS A 85 -4.63 4.75 16.74
C LYS A 85 -3.48 3.76 16.91
N ALA A 86 -3.78 2.45 16.94
CA ALA A 86 -2.77 1.41 17.06
C ALA A 86 -1.93 1.30 15.78
N ILE A 87 -2.56 1.40 14.61
CA ILE A 87 -1.88 1.40 13.30
C ILE A 87 -0.94 2.60 13.18
N LYS A 88 -1.40 3.81 13.52
CA LYS A 88 -0.54 5.02 13.53
C LYS A 88 0.67 4.85 14.45
N LYS A 89 0.46 4.23 15.62
CA LYS A 89 1.55 3.96 16.57
C LYS A 89 2.55 2.96 15.99
N GLU A 90 2.09 1.87 15.39
CA GLU A 90 2.94 0.86 14.78
C GLU A 90 3.79 1.43 13.64
N ILE A 91 3.21 2.27 12.78
CA ILE A 91 3.95 2.95 11.70
C ILE A 91 5.08 3.82 12.28
N LYS A 92 4.79 4.61 13.32
CA LYS A 92 5.81 5.47 13.98
C LYS A 92 6.91 4.65 14.65
N ASP A 93 6.54 3.55 15.32
CA ASP A 93 7.49 2.66 15.97
C ASP A 93 8.45 2.03 14.93
N LEU A 94 7.93 1.63 13.77
CA LEU A 94 8.73 1.10 12.65
C LEU A 94 9.64 2.15 12.02
N GLN A 95 9.17 3.37 11.82
CA GLN A 95 10.01 4.47 11.32
C GLN A 95 11.19 4.73 12.25
N LYS A 96 10.93 4.81 13.56
CA LYS A 96 11.98 5.02 14.55
C LYS A 96 13.01 3.88 14.55
N ALA A 97 12.56 2.64 14.41
CA ALA A 97 13.45 1.48 14.34
C ALA A 97 14.35 1.51 13.08
N LEU A 98 13.81 1.95 11.94
CA LEU A 98 14.59 2.11 10.71
C LEU A 98 15.62 3.24 10.82
N GLU A 99 15.23 4.39 11.37
CA GLU A 99 16.16 5.52 11.61
C GLU A 99 17.30 5.12 12.55
N GLU A 100 17.01 4.38 13.62
CA GLU A 100 18.04 3.90 14.55
C GLU A 100 18.99 2.91 13.87
N ARG A 101 18.47 1.98 13.07
CA ARG A 101 19.30 1.04 12.30
C ARG A 101 20.24 1.78 11.34
N ASP A 102 19.71 2.75 10.60
CA ASP A 102 20.49 3.50 9.62
C ASP A 102 21.58 4.34 10.32
N ARG A 103 21.30 4.92 11.50
CA ARG A 103 22.31 5.59 12.34
C ARG A 103 23.41 4.65 12.82
N LEU A 104 23.05 3.45 13.26
CA LEU A 104 24.02 2.46 13.73
C LEU A 104 24.92 1.96 12.59
N GLU A 105 24.38 1.80 11.37
CA GLU A 105 25.17 1.48 10.19
C GLU A 105 26.17 2.58 9.81
N GLU A 106 25.81 3.86 9.96
CA GLU A 106 26.73 4.97 9.70
C GLU A 106 27.89 5.00 10.71
N ILE A 107 27.62 4.70 11.98
CA ILE A 107 28.65 4.62 13.04
C ILE A 107 29.62 3.47 12.78
N ASP A 108 29.12 2.30 12.37
CA ASP A 108 29.93 1.12 12.08
C ASP A 108 30.83 1.33 10.85
N LYS A 109 30.28 1.92 9.77
CA LYS A 109 31.05 2.29 8.56
C LYS A 109 32.14 3.31 8.86
N SER A 110 31.88 4.25 9.77
CA SER A 110 32.86 5.28 10.17
C SER A 110 33.96 4.73 11.08
N SER A 111 33.67 3.66 11.82
CA SER A 111 34.61 3.03 12.76
C SER A 111 35.55 2.01 12.09
N ASN A 112 35.14 1.41 10.97
CA ASN A 112 35.96 0.47 10.18
C ASN A 112 36.87 1.14 9.13
N GLN A 113 36.95 2.48 9.08
CA GLN A 113 37.82 3.25 8.19
C GLN A 113 39.03 3.90 8.90
N LEU A 114 39.26 3.59 10.18
CA LEU A 114 40.42 3.99 10.99
C LEU A 114 41.33 2.79 11.30
#